data_AF-A0A524Q9A4-F1
#
_entry.id   AF-A0A524Q9A4-F1
#
_cell.length_a   1.000
_cell.length_b   1.000
_cell.length_c   1.000
_cell.angle_alpha   90.00
_cell.angle_beta   90.00
_cell.angle_gamma   90.00
#
_symmetry.space_group_name_H-M   'P 1'
#
loop_
_entity.id
_entity.type
_entity.pdbx_description
1 polymer ?
#
loop_
_entity_poly.entity_id
_entity_poly.type
_entity_poly.pdbx_seq_one_letter_code
_entity_poly.pdbx_strand_id
1 'polypeptide(L)'
;MNNEIRWAGRTYRQANLDGDGGGSGGEGGDAAAAAAAAAAAKGGEGGEGGEGGEGGKGGEPNWRQTLAGDNKDWAKRLERYTTPEAFVEASIQAHDKLRAGELTYGLPKDADEETVKAYREANGMPADGKYDIKVADAQLSETDIEMLDGVFKFSAEHNIPQEVLNGQLEAYFQARDKLISDMAQQDSLDKQEFTRTMKENWKGDYETNMNRAVNRMNMLPEAIRADVQAARLPNGQALTNSPEYMAWLVNMDREISPMAPLPGASEATMADARKVIETAKERMRDDSVGWHKDKKAQEQFMAEQQMLDKYEGSQ
;
A
#
# COMPACT_ATOMS: atom_id res chain seq x y z
N MET A 1 -25.12 -14.37 -2.26
CA MET A 1 -23.87 -14.00 -2.96
C MET A 1 -23.42 -12.69 -2.37
N ASN A 2 -22.57 -12.73 -1.34
CA ASN A 2 -21.98 -11.52 -0.75
C ASN A 2 -20.61 -11.30 -1.40
N ASN A 3 -20.51 -10.27 -2.22
CA ASN A 3 -19.26 -9.80 -2.81
C ASN A 3 -18.59 -8.84 -1.82
N GLU A 4 -17.78 -9.37 -0.90
CA GLU A 4 -16.74 -8.58 -0.24
C GLU A 4 -15.53 -8.53 -1.18
N ILE A 5 -15.37 -7.43 -1.91
CA ILE A 5 -14.11 -7.09 -2.56
C ILE A 5 -13.14 -6.69 -1.43
N ARG A 6 -12.40 -7.68 -0.92
CA ARG A 6 -11.30 -7.45 0.02
C ARG A 6 -10.11 -6.92 -0.78
N TRP A 7 -10.00 -5.59 -0.85
CA TRP A 7 -8.72 -4.95 -1.16
C TRP A 7 -7.67 -5.46 -0.17
N ALA A 8 -6.50 -5.83 -0.70
CA ALA A 8 -5.43 -6.57 -0.05
C ALA A 8 -5.18 -6.12 1.42
N GLY A 9 -5.54 -7.01 2.35
CA GLY A 9 -5.29 -6.83 3.78
C GLY A 9 -3.81 -7.00 4.08
N ARG A 10 -3.08 -5.88 4.14
CA ARG A 10 -1.81 -5.78 4.87
C ARG A 10 -2.12 -5.67 6.36
N THR A 11 -2.16 -6.81 7.06
CA THR A 11 -1.90 -6.81 8.50
C THR A 11 -0.39 -6.90 8.68
N TYR A 12 0.29 -5.77 8.81
CA TYR A 12 1.62 -5.78 9.40
C TYR A 12 1.49 -6.41 10.79
N ARG A 13 2.24 -7.47 11.03
CA ARG A 13 2.34 -8.14 12.33
C ARG A 13 2.78 -7.08 13.33
N GLN A 14 1.84 -6.64 14.16
CA GLN A 14 1.98 -5.58 15.14
C GLN A 14 3.13 -5.96 16.09
N ALA A 15 4.27 -5.26 15.97
CA ALA A 15 5.33 -5.36 16.95
C ALA A 15 4.81 -4.74 18.25
N ASN A 16 4.70 -5.57 19.28
CA ASN A 16 4.38 -5.15 20.65
C ASN A 16 5.40 -4.09 21.10
N LEU A 17 4.91 -2.88 21.35
CA LEU A 17 5.62 -1.83 22.08
C LEU A 17 4.78 -1.48 23.31
N ASP A 18 4.81 -2.37 24.30
CA ASP A 18 4.48 -2.02 25.68
C ASP A 18 5.80 -1.74 26.40
N GLY A 19 6.05 -0.47 26.70
CA GLY A 19 7.29 0.01 27.30
C GLY A 19 7.27 1.52 27.51
N ASP A 20 6.49 1.93 28.51
CA ASP A 20 6.35 3.25 29.12
C ASP A 20 7.68 4.02 29.32
N GLY A 21 7.64 5.36 29.19
CA GLY A 21 8.62 6.24 29.85
C GLY A 21 9.24 7.41 29.07
N GLY A 22 8.42 8.40 28.69
CA GLY A 22 8.74 9.82 28.94
C GLY A 22 9.45 10.67 27.88
N GLY A 23 8.81 11.79 27.50
CA GLY A 23 9.56 12.98 27.03
C GLY A 23 8.91 13.87 25.98
N SER A 24 7.98 14.72 26.42
CA SER A 24 7.86 16.15 26.04
C SER A 24 7.86 16.59 24.55
N GLY A 25 6.68 17.07 24.12
CA GLY A 25 6.54 18.47 23.70
C GLY A 25 6.44 18.75 22.19
N GLY A 26 5.34 19.42 21.81
CA GLY A 26 5.29 20.28 20.63
C GLY A 26 4.22 19.92 19.59
N GLU A 27 2.95 20.15 19.91
CA GLU A 27 1.88 20.29 18.91
C GLU A 27 2.00 21.64 18.20
N GLY A 28 1.96 21.63 16.87
CA GLY A 28 1.92 22.84 16.06
C GLY A 28 1.31 22.57 14.69
N GLY A 29 0.11 23.14 14.47
CA GLY A 29 -0.35 23.54 13.14
C GLY A 29 -1.43 22.67 12.49
N ASP A 30 -2.69 22.84 12.92
CA ASP A 30 -3.79 23.19 11.99
C ASP A 30 -5.09 23.45 12.77
N ALA A 31 -5.25 24.69 13.25
CA ALA A 31 -6.47 25.16 13.88
C ALA A 31 -6.70 26.67 13.65
N ALA A 32 -6.19 27.23 12.55
CA ALA A 32 -6.23 28.68 12.33
C ALA A 32 -7.46 29.17 11.55
N ALA A 33 -8.18 28.31 10.81
CA ALA A 33 -9.33 28.75 10.01
C ALA A 33 -10.69 28.67 10.75
N ALA A 34 -10.78 27.91 11.84
CA ALA A 34 -12.03 27.74 12.60
C ALA A 34 -12.15 28.72 13.80
N ALA A 35 -11.06 29.37 14.22
CA ALA A 35 -11.04 30.19 15.43
C ALA A 35 -11.61 31.61 15.25
N ALA A 36 -11.66 32.15 14.02
CA ALA A 36 -12.14 33.51 13.79
C ALA A 36 -13.68 33.65 13.91
N ALA A 37 -14.43 32.55 13.78
CA ALA A 37 -15.89 32.58 13.95
C ALA A 37 -16.36 32.35 15.40
N ALA A 38 -15.49 31.85 16.28
CA ALA A 38 -15.87 31.45 17.65
C ALA A 38 -15.65 32.56 18.70
N ALA A 39 -14.88 33.61 18.41
CA ALA A 39 -14.58 34.67 19.38
C ALA A 39 -15.72 35.69 19.57
N ALA A 40 -16.72 35.74 18.67
CA ALA A 40 -17.85 36.66 18.79
C ALA A 40 -19.02 36.11 19.64
N ALA A 41 -18.92 34.88 20.16
CA ALA A 41 -20.02 34.16 20.79
C ALA A 41 -19.71 33.67 22.21
N LYS A 42 -19.28 34.57 23.12
CA LYS A 42 -19.39 34.32 24.56
C LYS A 42 -19.96 35.51 25.31
N GLY A 43 -21.23 35.37 25.70
CA GLY A 43 -21.87 36.17 26.74
C GLY A 43 -23.39 36.14 26.64
N GLY A 44 -24.04 35.14 27.25
CA GLY A 44 -25.48 35.18 27.58
C GLY A 44 -26.22 33.86 27.36
N GLU A 45 -26.35 33.07 28.43
CA GLU A 45 -27.24 31.91 28.53
C GLU A 45 -28.73 32.28 28.44
N GLY A 46 -29.53 31.40 27.83
CA GLY A 46 -30.90 31.08 28.27
C GLY A 46 -32.05 31.52 27.35
N GLY A 47 -32.75 30.54 26.76
CA GLY A 47 -34.13 30.74 26.30
C GLY A 47 -34.56 29.87 25.11
N GLU A 48 -35.20 28.73 25.39
CA GLU A 48 -35.99 27.95 24.43
C GLU A 48 -37.07 28.79 23.72
N GLY A 49 -37.41 28.35 22.50
CA GLY A 49 -38.29 29.06 21.58
C GLY A 49 -39.77 29.14 22.00
N GLY A 50 -40.46 30.08 21.35
CA GLY A 50 -41.90 30.26 21.38
C GLY A 50 -42.30 31.47 20.54
N GLU A 51 -43.30 31.28 19.70
CA GLU A 51 -43.82 32.20 18.67
C GLU A 51 -44.29 33.57 19.17
N GLY A 52 -44.18 34.57 18.30
CA GLY A 52 -45.22 35.59 18.04
C GLY A 52 -45.47 36.70 19.07
N GLY A 53 -45.31 37.95 18.62
CA GLY A 53 -46.16 39.07 19.07
C GLY A 53 -45.49 40.20 19.87
N GLU A 54 -45.49 41.38 19.25
CA GLU A 54 -45.52 42.76 19.77
C GLU A 54 -44.88 43.15 21.13
N GLY A 55 -43.97 44.13 21.08
CA GLY A 55 -44.19 45.40 21.77
C GLY A 55 -43.35 45.73 23.02
N GLY A 56 -42.28 46.52 22.82
CA GLY A 56 -41.71 47.48 23.78
C GLY A 56 -40.45 47.01 24.54
N LYS A 57 -39.44 47.84 24.85
CA LYS A 57 -39.16 49.28 24.76
C LYS A 57 -37.65 49.48 24.94
N GLY A 58 -37.06 50.45 24.23
CA GLY A 58 -35.78 51.08 24.62
C GLY A 58 -34.52 50.51 23.96
N GLY A 59 -34.18 51.02 22.79
CA GLY A 59 -32.94 50.70 22.07
C GLY A 59 -33.06 51.23 20.65
N GLU A 60 -31.96 51.66 20.05
CA GLU A 60 -31.88 52.26 18.71
C GLU A 60 -32.67 51.47 17.64
N PRO A 61 -33.08 52.12 16.52
CA PRO A 61 -33.68 51.41 15.38
C PRO A 61 -32.86 50.16 15.07
N ASN A 62 -33.52 49.01 14.83
CA ASN A 62 -32.82 47.79 14.46
C ASN A 62 -32.00 48.07 13.18
N TRP A 63 -30.73 48.39 13.37
CA TRP A 63 -29.85 48.91 12.32
C TRP A 63 -29.78 47.95 11.13
N ARG A 64 -29.97 46.65 11.38
CA ARG A 64 -30.05 45.59 10.37
C ARG A 64 -31.27 45.77 9.47
N GLN A 65 -32.45 46.07 10.03
CA GLN A 65 -33.66 46.36 9.25
C GLN A 65 -33.54 47.71 8.53
N THR A 66 -32.96 48.72 9.18
CA THR A 66 -32.74 50.03 8.55
C THR A 66 -31.80 49.94 7.35
N LEU A 67 -30.72 49.14 7.43
CA LEU A 67 -29.78 48.91 6.33
C LEU A 67 -30.33 47.97 5.24
N ALA A 68 -31.11 46.95 5.63
CA ALA A 68 -31.71 46.03 4.67
C ALA A 68 -32.86 46.66 3.87
N GLY A 69 -33.59 47.62 4.46
CA GLY A 69 -34.84 48.12 3.90
C GLY A 69 -35.82 46.98 3.63
N ASP A 70 -36.42 46.95 2.45
CA ASP A 70 -37.34 45.89 2.03
C ASP A 70 -36.63 44.60 1.52
N ASN A 71 -35.29 44.58 1.50
CA ASN A 71 -34.53 43.45 0.98
C ASN A 71 -34.35 42.34 2.03
N LYS A 72 -35.17 41.30 1.92
CA LYS A 72 -35.19 40.15 2.83
C LYS A 72 -33.87 39.35 2.84
N ASP A 73 -33.13 39.31 1.73
CA ASP A 73 -31.85 38.59 1.67
C ASP A 73 -30.74 39.36 2.38
N TRP A 74 -30.79 40.69 2.32
CA TRP A 74 -29.87 41.55 3.05
C TRP A 74 -30.16 41.48 4.56
N ALA A 75 -31.44 41.47 4.95
CA ALA A 75 -31.83 41.30 6.35
C ALA A 75 -31.25 39.99 6.94
N LYS A 76 -31.42 38.86 6.25
CA LYS A 76 -30.85 37.55 6.65
C LYS A 76 -29.32 37.53 6.71
N ARG A 77 -28.64 38.28 5.84
CA ARG A 77 -27.17 38.40 5.90
C ARG A 77 -26.73 39.24 7.09
N LEU A 78 -27.43 40.33 7.38
CA LEU A 78 -27.11 41.24 8.49
C LEU A 78 -27.40 40.61 9.87
N GLU A 79 -28.30 39.64 9.96
CA GLU A 79 -28.54 38.82 11.16
C GLU A 79 -27.28 38.09 11.67
N ARG A 80 -26.28 37.86 10.81
CA ARG A 80 -25.03 37.19 11.18
C ARG A 80 -24.08 38.05 12.02
N TYR A 81 -24.29 39.36 12.04
CA TYR A 81 -23.41 40.30 12.73
C TYR A 81 -24.09 40.81 14.00
N THR A 82 -23.48 40.58 15.16
CA THR A 82 -24.04 40.93 16.47
C THR A 82 -24.05 42.45 16.74
N THR A 83 -23.14 43.19 16.12
CA THR A 83 -23.04 44.66 16.24
C THR A 83 -22.77 45.32 14.87
N PRO A 84 -23.08 46.62 14.69
CA PRO A 84 -22.71 47.37 13.49
C PRO A 84 -21.20 47.37 13.22
N GLU A 85 -20.39 47.46 14.28
CA GLU A 85 -18.93 47.46 14.19
C GLU A 85 -18.41 46.15 13.62
N ALA A 86 -18.97 45.00 14.02
CA ALA A 86 -18.60 43.69 13.50
C ALA A 86 -18.91 43.56 11.99
N PHE A 87 -19.98 44.20 11.52
CA PHE A 87 -20.30 44.26 10.08
C PHE A 87 -19.30 45.13 9.31
N VAL A 88 -18.95 46.30 9.85
CA VAL A 88 -17.98 47.21 9.24
C VAL A 88 -16.59 46.59 9.19
N GLU A 89 -16.13 45.98 10.28
CA GLU A 89 -14.83 45.29 10.35
C GLU A 89 -14.75 44.15 9.34
N ALA A 90 -15.78 43.30 9.26
CA ALA A 90 -15.84 42.23 8.26
C ALA A 90 -15.84 42.78 6.83
N SER A 91 -16.49 43.92 6.59
CA SER A 91 -16.54 44.57 5.27
C SER A 91 -15.18 45.14 4.87
N ILE A 92 -14.47 45.79 5.81
CA ILE A 92 -13.12 46.30 5.61
C ILE A 92 -12.16 45.14 5.33
N GLN A 93 -12.18 44.08 6.14
CA GLN A 93 -11.34 42.90 5.93
C GLN A 93 -11.60 42.23 4.57
N ALA A 94 -12.86 42.15 4.14
CA ALA A 94 -13.19 41.62 2.81
C ALA A 94 -12.62 42.51 1.69
N HIS A 95 -12.70 43.83 1.84
CA HIS A 95 -12.13 44.78 0.89
C HIS A 95 -10.60 44.74 0.87
N ASP A 96 -9.95 44.58 2.03
CA ASP A 96 -8.50 44.50 2.13
C ASP A 96 -7.98 43.22 1.49
N LYS A 97 -8.65 42.07 1.70
CA LYS A 97 -8.34 40.81 0.99
C LYS A 97 -8.50 40.94 -0.53
N LEU A 98 -9.52 41.67 -0.98
CA LEU A 98 -9.75 41.92 -2.41
C LEU A 98 -8.68 42.85 -3.00
N ARG A 99 -8.25 43.88 -2.25
CA ARG A 99 -7.16 44.80 -2.65
C ARG A 99 -5.78 44.14 -2.60
N ALA A 100 -5.57 43.22 -1.67
CA ALA A 100 -4.36 42.42 -1.55
C ALA A 100 -4.25 41.33 -2.64
N GLY A 101 -5.31 41.12 -3.43
CA GLY A 101 -5.35 40.08 -4.45
C GLY A 101 -5.47 38.66 -3.89
N GLU A 102 -5.79 38.52 -2.60
CA GLU A 102 -5.93 37.23 -1.91
C GLU A 102 -7.22 36.49 -2.31
N LEU A 103 -8.14 37.19 -2.98
CA LEU A 103 -9.36 36.63 -3.58
C LEU A 103 -9.12 36.36 -5.07
N THR A 104 -8.76 35.13 -5.42
CA THR A 104 -8.83 34.68 -6.81
C THR A 104 -10.29 34.38 -7.15
N TYR A 105 -10.82 35.04 -8.17
CA TYR A 105 -12.11 34.65 -8.73
C TYR A 105 -11.91 33.32 -9.46
N GLY A 106 -12.67 32.30 -9.08
CA GLY A 106 -12.69 31.05 -9.83
C GLY A 106 -13.09 31.29 -11.28
N LEU A 107 -12.65 30.41 -12.18
CA LEU A 107 -12.96 30.49 -13.60
C LEU A 107 -14.50 30.51 -13.80
N PRO A 108 -15.06 31.50 -14.54
CA PRO A 108 -16.47 31.49 -14.92
C PRO A 108 -16.83 30.19 -15.66
N LYS A 109 -18.03 29.64 -15.42
CA LYS A 109 -18.47 28.36 -16.01
C LYS A 109 -18.45 28.32 -17.54
N ASP A 110 -18.61 29.48 -18.18
CA ASP A 110 -18.66 29.63 -19.63
C ASP A 110 -17.55 30.59 -20.13
N ALA A 111 -16.39 30.59 -19.46
CA ALA A 111 -15.24 31.37 -19.90
C ALA A 111 -14.76 30.89 -21.28
N ASP A 112 -14.43 31.84 -22.16
CA ASP A 112 -13.82 31.54 -23.45
C ASP A 112 -12.40 31.01 -23.29
N GLU A 113 -11.87 30.34 -24.32
CA GLU A 113 -10.56 29.69 -24.30
C GLU A 113 -9.41 30.65 -23.94
N GLU A 114 -9.47 31.92 -24.35
CA GLU A 114 -8.44 32.92 -24.05
C GLU A 114 -8.46 33.29 -22.57
N THR A 115 -9.65 33.48 -21.99
CA THR A 115 -9.85 33.70 -20.56
C THR A 115 -9.42 32.50 -19.72
N VAL A 116 -9.73 31.27 -20.15
CA VAL A 116 -9.27 30.05 -19.48
C VAL A 116 -7.75 29.96 -19.48
N LYS A 117 -7.13 30.22 -20.63
CA LYS A 117 -5.68 30.17 -20.79
C LYS A 117 -4.97 31.21 -19.90
N ALA A 118 -5.45 32.45 -19.89
CA ALA A 118 -4.90 33.52 -19.06
C ALA A 118 -5.07 33.23 -17.56
N TYR A 119 -6.22 32.70 -17.15
CA TYR A 119 -6.44 32.28 -15.76
C TYR A 119 -5.46 31.17 -15.35
N ARG A 120 -5.29 30.15 -16.19
CA ARG A 120 -4.38 29.04 -15.93
C ARG A 120 -2.94 29.53 -15.78
N GLU A 121 -2.47 30.34 -16.72
CA GLU A 121 -1.13 30.90 -16.70
C GLU A 121 -0.88 31.76 -15.44
N ALA A 122 -1.85 32.61 -15.08
CA ALA A 122 -1.74 33.47 -13.89
C ALA A 122 -1.73 32.71 -12.55
N ASN A 123 -2.26 31.48 -12.53
CA ASN A 123 -2.41 30.67 -11.31
C ASN A 123 -1.50 29.42 -11.32
N GLY A 124 -0.47 29.38 -12.18
CA GLY A 124 0.54 28.33 -12.18
C GLY A 124 0.08 26.98 -12.75
N MET A 125 -0.96 26.99 -13.59
CA MET A 125 -1.41 25.82 -14.35
C MET A 125 -0.91 25.87 -15.80
N PRO A 126 -0.83 24.71 -16.48
CA PRO A 126 -0.55 24.67 -17.91
C PRO A 126 -1.63 25.40 -18.71
N ALA A 127 -1.21 26.38 -19.51
CA ALA A 127 -2.10 27.24 -20.28
C ALA A 127 -2.97 26.45 -21.28
N ASP A 128 -2.41 25.39 -21.87
CA ASP A 128 -3.08 24.47 -22.80
C ASP A 128 -3.79 23.29 -22.09
N GLY A 129 -3.74 23.25 -20.76
CA GLY A 129 -4.29 22.16 -19.95
C GLY A 129 -3.48 20.85 -20.01
N LYS A 130 -2.29 20.85 -20.64
CA LYS A 130 -1.43 19.67 -20.70
C LYS A 130 -0.43 19.68 -19.56
N TYR A 131 -0.59 18.72 -18.66
CA TYR A 131 0.32 18.54 -17.54
C TYR A 131 1.57 17.78 -17.98
N ASP A 132 2.69 18.20 -17.41
CA ASP A 132 3.98 17.52 -17.55
C ASP A 132 4.35 16.84 -16.23
N ILE A 133 5.16 15.80 -16.26
CA ILE A 133 5.64 15.15 -15.04
C ILE A 133 7.04 15.67 -14.75
N LYS A 134 7.19 16.41 -13.65
CA LYS A 134 8.52 16.81 -13.16
C LYS A 134 8.69 16.30 -11.75
N VAL A 135 9.00 15.02 -11.64
CA VAL A 135 9.38 14.39 -10.38
C VAL A 135 10.88 14.14 -10.43
N ALA A 136 11.62 14.63 -9.43
CA ALA A 136 13.05 14.38 -9.33
C ALA A 136 13.32 12.88 -9.16
N ASP A 137 14.35 12.37 -9.83
CA ASP A 137 14.91 11.02 -9.67
C ASP A 137 13.97 9.81 -9.89
N ALA A 138 12.69 10.02 -10.24
CA ALA A 138 11.76 8.94 -10.54
C ALA A 138 12.02 8.37 -11.94
N GLN A 139 12.51 7.13 -12.01
CA GLN A 139 12.43 6.34 -13.25
C GLN A 139 10.98 5.91 -13.45
N LEU A 140 10.27 6.64 -14.30
CA LEU A 140 8.93 6.33 -14.74
C LEU A 140 9.00 5.45 -15.98
N SER A 141 8.32 4.30 -15.93
CA SER A 141 8.06 3.49 -17.11
C SER A 141 6.97 4.14 -17.98
N GLU A 142 6.86 3.73 -19.25
CA GLU A 142 5.73 4.14 -20.11
C GLU A 142 4.38 3.77 -19.47
N THR A 143 4.31 2.59 -18.82
CA THR A 143 3.12 2.15 -18.08
C THR A 143 2.76 3.09 -16.93
N ASP A 144 3.75 3.60 -16.18
CA ASP A 144 3.50 4.57 -15.10
C ASP A 144 2.87 5.85 -15.67
N ILE A 145 3.36 6.33 -16.82
CA ILE A 145 2.83 7.52 -17.49
C ILE A 145 1.38 7.28 -17.96
N GLU A 146 1.11 6.11 -18.55
CA GLU A 146 -0.25 5.73 -18.98
C GLU A 146 -1.23 5.65 -17.80
N MET A 147 -0.80 5.12 -16.65
CA MET A 147 -1.65 5.07 -15.45
C MET A 147 -1.98 6.46 -14.89
N LEU A 148 -1.14 7.46 -15.14
CA LEU A 148 -1.34 8.84 -14.70
C LEU A 148 -2.23 9.67 -15.63
N ASP A 149 -2.65 9.15 -16.79
CA ASP A 149 -3.54 9.89 -17.73
C ASP A 149 -4.83 10.37 -17.05
N GLY A 150 -5.43 9.53 -16.19
CA GLY A 150 -6.60 9.91 -15.40
C GLY A 150 -6.31 11.05 -14.41
N VAL A 151 -5.10 11.09 -13.84
CA VAL A 151 -4.65 12.16 -12.95
C VAL A 151 -4.51 13.47 -13.72
N PHE A 152 -3.89 13.46 -14.91
CA PHE A 152 -3.74 14.68 -15.71
C PHE A 152 -5.07 15.26 -16.18
N LYS A 153 -6.01 14.39 -16.59
CA LYS A 153 -7.38 14.81 -16.95
C LYS A 153 -8.09 15.46 -15.76
N PHE A 154 -8.03 14.82 -14.60
CA PHE A 154 -8.59 15.36 -13.36
C PHE A 154 -7.94 16.70 -13.01
N SER A 155 -6.61 16.81 -13.10
CA SER A 155 -5.89 18.04 -12.83
C SER A 155 -6.31 19.18 -13.77
N ALA A 156 -6.49 18.90 -15.06
CA ALA A 156 -6.92 19.89 -16.05
C ALA A 156 -8.36 20.35 -15.86
N GLU A 157 -9.27 19.43 -15.50
CA GLU A 157 -10.67 19.74 -15.19
C GLU A 157 -10.78 20.61 -13.93
N HIS A 158 -9.99 20.30 -12.91
CA HIS A 158 -10.03 20.97 -11.62
C HIS A 158 -9.03 22.12 -11.47
N ASN A 159 -8.31 22.48 -12.55
CA ASN A 159 -7.40 23.62 -12.55
C ASN A 159 -6.36 23.52 -11.42
N ILE A 160 -5.77 22.32 -11.26
CA ILE A 160 -4.76 22.06 -10.23
C ILE A 160 -3.42 22.69 -10.66
N PRO A 161 -2.75 23.50 -9.84
CA PRO A 161 -1.44 24.06 -10.20
C PRO A 161 -0.40 22.97 -10.50
N GLN A 162 0.46 23.21 -11.49
CA GLN A 162 1.47 22.24 -11.96
C GLN A 162 2.44 21.83 -10.83
N GLU A 163 2.84 22.78 -9.99
CA GLU A 163 3.73 22.53 -8.86
C GLU A 163 3.07 21.63 -7.80
N VAL A 164 1.78 21.84 -7.53
CA VAL A 164 1.02 21.01 -6.59
C VAL A 164 0.92 19.57 -7.10
N LEU A 165 0.64 19.38 -8.40
CA LEU A 165 0.63 18.05 -9.00
C LEU A 165 2.01 17.37 -8.88
N ASN A 166 3.09 18.09 -9.22
CA ASN A 166 4.44 17.54 -9.13
C ASN A 166 4.80 17.11 -7.70
N GLY A 167 4.49 17.94 -6.69
CA GLY A 167 4.73 17.59 -5.28
C GLY A 167 3.91 16.39 -4.80
N GLN A 168 2.67 16.23 -5.28
CA GLN A 168 1.85 15.06 -5.00
C GLN A 168 2.43 13.78 -5.62
N LEU A 169 2.85 13.87 -6.89
CA LEU A 169 3.49 12.75 -7.58
C LEU A 169 4.82 12.37 -6.93
N GLU A 170 5.62 13.35 -6.52
CA GLU A 170 6.87 13.11 -5.80
C GLU A 170 6.64 12.37 -4.48
N ALA A 171 5.71 12.84 -3.65
CA ALA A 171 5.36 12.16 -2.40
C ALA A 171 4.85 10.72 -2.64
N TYR A 172 4.06 10.52 -3.70
CA TYR A 172 3.57 9.20 -4.09
C TYR A 172 4.73 8.25 -4.48
N PHE A 173 5.65 8.70 -5.33
CA PHE A 173 6.77 7.89 -5.78
C PHE A 173 7.75 7.60 -4.64
N GLN A 174 8.04 8.56 -3.77
CA GLN A 174 8.83 8.33 -2.55
C GLN A 174 8.18 7.27 -1.64
N ALA A 175 6.85 7.32 -1.46
CA ALA A 175 6.13 6.32 -0.68
C ALA A 175 6.16 4.93 -1.34
N ARG A 176 6.07 4.86 -2.66
CA ARG A 176 6.21 3.62 -3.45
C ARG A 176 7.60 3.01 -3.27
N ASP A 177 8.65 3.81 -3.40
CA ASP A 177 10.02 3.32 -3.30
C ASP A 177 10.35 2.87 -1.88
N LYS A 178 9.84 3.59 -0.87
CA LYS A 178 9.89 3.15 0.52
C LYS A 178 9.18 1.81 0.69
N LEU A 179 8.01 1.62 0.10
CA LEU A 179 7.29 0.34 0.16
C LEU A 179 8.12 -0.81 -0.44
N ILE A 180 8.77 -0.59 -1.59
CA ILE A 180 9.62 -1.60 -2.22
C ILE A 180 10.82 -1.93 -1.31
N SER A 181 11.45 -0.92 -0.71
CA SER A 181 12.54 -1.11 0.25
C SER A 181 12.09 -1.88 1.50
N ASP A 182 10.96 -1.50 2.09
CA ASP A 182 10.38 -2.18 3.25
C ASP A 182 10.06 -3.64 2.92
N MET A 183 9.54 -3.92 1.72
CA MET A 183 9.29 -5.28 1.24
C MET A 183 10.59 -6.10 1.12
N ALA A 184 11.65 -5.53 0.56
CA ALA A 184 12.95 -6.21 0.45
C ALA A 184 13.55 -6.52 1.83
N GLN A 185 13.39 -5.61 2.80
CA GLN A 185 13.79 -5.85 4.18
C GLN A 185 12.97 -6.98 4.82
N GLN A 186 11.65 -6.95 4.62
CA GLN A 186 10.75 -7.99 5.14
C GLN A 186 11.06 -9.37 4.52
N ASP A 187 11.34 -9.44 3.22
CA ASP A 187 11.71 -10.70 2.55
C ASP A 187 12.99 -11.32 3.16
N SER A 188 13.94 -10.49 3.59
CA SER A 188 15.14 -10.94 4.30
C SER A 188 14.81 -11.55 5.66
N LEU A 189 13.91 -10.91 6.42
CA LEU A 189 13.43 -11.42 7.71
C LEU A 189 12.64 -12.71 7.55
N ASP A 190 11.73 -12.76 6.57
CA ASP A 190 10.91 -13.94 6.26
C ASP A 190 11.80 -15.12 5.84
N LYS A 191 12.87 -14.88 5.09
CA LYS A 191 13.84 -15.93 4.73
C LYS A 191 14.60 -16.47 5.94
N GLN A 192 14.96 -15.62 6.89
CA GLN A 192 15.61 -16.05 8.14
C GLN A 192 14.66 -16.88 9.00
N GLU A 193 13.41 -16.42 9.17
CA GLU A 193 12.36 -17.14 9.89
C GLU A 193 12.04 -18.48 9.21
N PHE A 194 11.90 -18.50 7.88
CA PHE A 194 11.77 -19.71 7.09
C PHE A 194 12.90 -20.70 7.36
N THR A 195 14.16 -20.25 7.26
CA THR A 195 15.34 -21.11 7.44
C THR A 195 15.35 -21.71 8.85
N ARG A 196 15.03 -20.92 9.88
CA ARG A 196 14.93 -21.36 11.27
C ARG A 196 13.87 -22.44 11.43
N THR A 197 12.64 -22.16 11.00
CA THR A 197 11.50 -23.07 11.10
C THR A 197 11.76 -24.39 10.37
N MET A 198 12.35 -24.33 9.17
CA MET A 198 12.59 -25.53 8.36
C MET A 198 13.74 -26.38 8.91
N LYS A 199 14.81 -25.77 9.45
CA LYS A 199 15.86 -26.50 10.15
C LYS A 199 15.35 -27.15 11.43
N GLU A 200 14.46 -26.50 12.17
CA GLU A 200 13.83 -27.08 13.36
C GLU A 200 12.94 -28.29 13.01
N ASN A 201 12.13 -28.16 11.97
CA ASN A 201 11.17 -29.20 11.54
C ASN A 201 11.85 -30.40 10.87
N TRP A 202 12.84 -30.15 10.01
CA TRP A 202 13.51 -31.20 9.22
C TRP A 202 14.81 -31.69 9.84
N LYS A 203 15.39 -30.94 10.78
CA LYS A 203 16.62 -31.31 11.50
C LYS A 203 17.72 -31.70 10.53
N GLY A 204 18.25 -32.93 10.63
CA GLY A 204 19.32 -33.44 9.77
C GLY A 204 18.94 -33.55 8.29
N ASP A 205 17.64 -33.60 7.96
CA ASP A 205 17.15 -33.76 6.59
C ASP A 205 16.96 -32.41 5.86
N TYR A 206 17.29 -31.28 6.51
CA TYR A 206 17.03 -29.95 5.97
C TYR A 206 17.60 -29.75 4.56
N GLU A 207 18.90 -30.03 4.37
CA GLU A 207 19.57 -29.85 3.08
C GLU A 207 18.99 -30.76 2.00
N THR A 208 18.73 -32.03 2.33
CA THR A 208 18.11 -33.01 1.42
C THR A 208 16.73 -32.55 0.97
N ASN A 209 15.90 -32.09 1.89
CA ASN A 209 14.56 -31.62 1.57
C ASN A 209 14.59 -30.29 0.78
N MET A 210 15.55 -29.41 1.06
CA MET A 210 15.72 -28.18 0.30
C MET A 210 16.13 -28.47 -1.15
N ASN A 211 17.07 -29.40 -1.36
CA ASN A 211 17.47 -29.84 -2.69
C ASN A 211 16.29 -30.43 -3.47
N ARG A 212 15.43 -31.23 -2.83
CA ARG A 212 14.20 -31.75 -3.45
C ARG A 212 13.26 -30.62 -3.88
N ALA A 213 13.00 -29.66 -3.00
CA ALA A 213 12.13 -28.53 -3.30
C ALA A 213 12.67 -27.68 -4.47
N VAL A 214 13.97 -27.37 -4.46
CA VAL A 214 14.64 -26.61 -5.53
C VAL A 214 14.64 -27.36 -6.85
N ASN A 215 14.95 -28.66 -6.83
CA ASN A 215 14.91 -29.49 -8.05
C ASN A 215 13.50 -29.54 -8.64
N ARG A 216 12.47 -29.64 -7.79
CA ARG A 216 11.09 -29.60 -8.24
C ARG A 216 10.70 -28.28 -8.86
N MET A 217 11.13 -27.16 -8.26
CA MET A 217 10.96 -25.82 -8.83
C MET A 217 11.65 -25.72 -10.20
N ASN A 218 12.83 -26.34 -10.33
CA ASN A 218 13.61 -26.34 -11.57
C ASN A 218 13.00 -27.19 -12.70
N MET A 219 12.01 -28.03 -12.42
CA MET A 219 11.25 -28.74 -13.45
C MET A 219 10.12 -27.89 -14.05
N LEU A 220 9.76 -26.77 -13.42
CA LEU A 220 8.76 -25.87 -13.98
C LEU A 220 9.32 -25.20 -15.25
N PRO A 221 8.47 -25.00 -16.28
CA PRO A 221 8.79 -24.13 -17.41
C PRO A 221 9.29 -22.77 -16.91
N GLU A 222 10.26 -22.17 -17.60
CA GLU A 222 10.95 -20.96 -17.15
C GLU A 222 9.98 -19.82 -16.79
N ALA A 223 8.99 -19.54 -17.64
CA ALA A 223 7.98 -18.52 -17.39
C ALA A 223 7.20 -18.78 -16.08
N ILE A 224 6.77 -20.03 -15.86
CA ILE A 224 6.02 -20.42 -14.65
C ILE A 224 6.93 -20.34 -13.42
N ARG A 225 8.20 -20.73 -13.56
CA ARG A 225 9.18 -20.64 -12.47
C ARG A 225 9.40 -19.20 -12.03
N ALA A 226 9.54 -18.29 -12.98
CA ALA A 226 9.67 -16.86 -12.71
C ALA A 226 8.43 -16.32 -11.98
N ASP A 227 7.23 -16.67 -12.45
CA ASP A 227 5.97 -16.26 -11.81
C ASP A 227 5.86 -16.79 -10.37
N VAL A 228 6.24 -18.06 -10.14
CA VAL A 228 6.22 -18.66 -8.80
C VAL A 228 7.25 -18.03 -7.86
N GLN A 229 8.43 -17.66 -8.38
CA GLN A 229 9.45 -16.95 -7.61
C GLN A 229 9.05 -15.50 -7.28
N ALA A 230 8.29 -14.86 -8.17
CA ALA A 230 7.74 -13.53 -7.95
C ALA A 230 6.44 -13.54 -7.12
N ALA A 231 5.79 -14.70 -6.99
CA ALA A 231 4.51 -14.83 -6.33
C ALA A 231 4.59 -14.48 -4.84
N ARG A 232 3.52 -13.84 -4.35
CA ARG A 232 3.37 -13.45 -2.95
C ARG A 232 2.06 -13.97 -2.38
N LEU A 233 2.10 -14.31 -1.11
CA LEU A 233 0.91 -14.63 -0.31
C LEU A 233 0.09 -13.35 -0.03
N PRO A 234 -1.19 -13.47 0.35
CA PRO A 234 -2.04 -12.30 0.65
C PRO A 234 -1.49 -11.38 1.76
N ASN A 235 -0.65 -11.92 2.65
CA ASN A 235 0.02 -11.17 3.71
C ASN A 235 1.30 -10.43 3.21
N GLY A 236 1.66 -10.55 1.93
CA GLY A 236 2.82 -9.90 1.31
C GLY A 236 4.11 -10.74 1.31
N GLN A 237 4.16 -11.84 2.04
CA GLN A 237 5.33 -12.74 2.09
C GLN A 237 5.57 -13.40 0.73
N ALA A 238 6.83 -13.49 0.30
CA ALA A 238 7.18 -14.26 -0.89
C ALA A 238 6.75 -15.74 -0.74
N LEU A 239 6.11 -16.31 -1.75
CA LEU A 239 5.57 -17.67 -1.70
C LEU A 239 6.66 -18.71 -1.38
N THR A 240 7.86 -18.52 -1.93
CA THR A 240 9.03 -19.38 -1.68
C THR A 240 9.59 -19.29 -0.26
N ASN A 241 9.21 -18.26 0.51
CA ASN A 241 9.57 -18.12 1.92
C ASN A 241 8.50 -18.74 2.84
N SER A 242 7.43 -19.34 2.32
CA SER A 242 6.45 -20.06 3.15
C SER A 242 6.95 -21.47 3.50
N PRO A 243 7.08 -21.80 4.81
CA PRO A 243 7.38 -23.16 5.25
C PRO A 243 6.39 -24.20 4.73
N GLU A 244 5.10 -23.86 4.72
CA GLU A 244 4.01 -24.74 4.31
C GLU A 244 4.07 -25.06 2.82
N TYR A 245 4.29 -24.03 1.99
CA TYR A 245 4.45 -24.21 0.55
C TYR A 245 5.66 -25.08 0.21
N MET A 246 6.80 -24.81 0.85
CA MET A 246 8.03 -25.58 0.60
C MET A 246 7.91 -27.01 1.14
N ALA A 247 7.24 -27.23 2.27
CA ALA A 247 6.93 -28.57 2.76
C ALA A 247 6.00 -29.33 1.82
N TRP A 248 4.99 -28.65 1.25
CA TRP A 248 4.12 -29.22 0.23
C TRP A 248 4.90 -29.63 -1.02
N LEU A 249 5.83 -28.79 -1.52
CA LEU A 249 6.69 -29.14 -2.66
C LEU A 249 7.53 -30.39 -2.40
N VAL A 250 8.11 -30.53 -1.21
CA VAL A 250 8.87 -31.72 -0.83
C VAL A 250 7.99 -32.96 -0.77
N ASN A 251 6.77 -32.85 -0.24
CA ASN A 251 5.83 -33.97 -0.20
C ASN A 251 5.37 -34.37 -1.61
N MET A 252 5.09 -33.40 -2.48
CA MET A 252 4.77 -33.66 -3.89
C MET A 252 5.93 -34.34 -4.62
N ASP A 253 7.17 -33.94 -4.37
CA ASP A 253 8.35 -34.64 -4.90
C ASP A 253 8.40 -36.09 -4.42
N ARG A 254 8.12 -36.35 -3.13
CA ARG A 254 8.07 -37.71 -2.58
C ARG A 254 6.93 -38.56 -3.17
N GLU A 255 5.80 -37.96 -3.49
CA GLU A 255 4.63 -38.64 -4.09
C GLU A 255 4.77 -38.92 -5.58
N ILE A 256 5.51 -38.09 -6.32
CA ILE A 256 5.74 -38.25 -7.76
C ILE A 256 7.04 -39.02 -8.04
N SER A 257 8.02 -38.89 -7.15
CA SER A 257 9.25 -39.68 -7.13
C SER A 257 9.29 -40.77 -6.04
N PRO A 258 8.24 -41.59 -5.79
CA PRO A 258 8.40 -42.75 -4.93
C PRO A 258 9.31 -43.79 -5.60
N MET A 259 9.39 -43.82 -6.94
CA MET A 259 10.15 -44.80 -7.74
C MET A 259 10.54 -44.33 -9.17
N ALA A 260 10.63 -43.03 -9.47
CA ALA A 260 10.95 -42.56 -10.83
C ALA A 260 12.22 -41.70 -10.87
N PRO A 261 13.24 -42.07 -11.69
CA PRO A 261 14.40 -41.23 -11.89
C PRO A 261 14.05 -39.98 -12.71
N LEU A 262 14.55 -38.84 -12.23
CA LEU A 262 14.27 -37.52 -12.79
C LEU A 262 14.88 -37.38 -14.19
N PRO A 263 14.12 -36.93 -15.22
CA PRO A 263 14.70 -36.52 -16.49
C PRO A 263 15.60 -35.30 -16.27
N GLY A 264 16.90 -35.42 -16.57
CA GLY A 264 17.89 -34.36 -16.36
C GLY A 264 18.62 -34.40 -15.01
N ALA A 265 18.66 -35.56 -14.35
CA ALA A 265 19.45 -35.77 -13.14
C ALA A 265 20.92 -35.32 -13.35
N SER A 266 21.35 -34.33 -12.59
CA SER A 266 22.74 -33.83 -12.60
C SER A 266 23.68 -34.89 -12.03
N GLU A 267 24.98 -34.81 -12.33
CA GLU A 267 26.01 -35.68 -11.73
C GLU A 267 25.98 -35.64 -10.18
N ALA A 268 25.59 -34.50 -9.60
CA ALA A 268 25.39 -34.37 -8.14
C ALA A 268 24.24 -35.24 -7.62
N THR A 269 23.15 -35.35 -8.40
CA THR A 269 22.02 -36.24 -8.10
C THR A 269 22.45 -37.71 -8.12
N MET A 270 23.30 -38.09 -9.08
CA MET A 270 23.82 -39.45 -9.19
C MET A 270 24.80 -39.79 -8.06
N ALA A 271 25.63 -38.83 -7.63
CA ALA A 271 26.51 -38.99 -6.49
C ALA A 271 25.75 -39.24 -5.18
N ASP A 272 24.62 -38.57 -4.97
CA ASP A 272 23.77 -38.78 -3.80
C ASP A 272 23.01 -40.11 -3.85
N ALA A 273 22.51 -40.53 -5.03
CA ALA A 273 21.94 -41.85 -5.22
C ALA A 273 22.94 -42.98 -4.88
N ARG A 274 24.20 -42.84 -5.32
CA ARG A 274 25.28 -43.79 -4.97
C ARG A 274 25.52 -43.86 -3.46
N LYS A 275 25.52 -42.72 -2.75
CA LYS A 275 25.66 -42.71 -1.28
C LYS A 275 24.52 -43.43 -0.58
N VAL A 276 23.27 -43.18 -0.99
CA VAL A 276 22.09 -43.84 -0.40
C VAL A 276 22.18 -45.36 -0.58
N ILE A 277 22.60 -45.82 -1.75
CA ILE A 277 22.81 -47.25 -2.03
C ILE A 277 23.91 -47.84 -1.15
N GLU A 278 25.05 -47.17 -1.00
CA GLU A 278 26.14 -47.67 -0.15
C GLU A 278 25.72 -47.74 1.31
N THR A 279 25.05 -46.72 1.85
CA THR A 279 24.50 -46.76 3.22
C THR A 279 23.47 -47.88 3.39
N ALA A 280 22.63 -48.14 2.38
CA ALA A 280 21.69 -49.25 2.41
C ALA A 280 22.41 -50.60 2.42
N LYS A 281 23.46 -50.78 1.60
CA LYS A 281 24.29 -52.00 1.58
C LYS A 281 25.02 -52.23 2.91
N GLU A 282 25.54 -51.17 3.53
CA GLU A 282 26.12 -51.22 4.87
C GLU A 282 25.09 -51.66 5.89
N ARG A 283 23.87 -51.09 5.86
CA ARG A 283 22.78 -51.50 6.75
C ARG A 283 22.33 -52.94 6.50
N MET A 284 22.30 -53.41 5.26
CA MET A 284 22.03 -54.81 4.93
C MET A 284 23.07 -55.76 5.53
N ARG A 285 24.34 -55.32 5.60
CA ARG A 285 25.44 -56.06 6.21
C ARG A 285 25.38 -56.04 7.74
N ASP A 286 25.19 -54.86 8.31
CA ASP A 286 25.39 -54.60 9.74
C ASP A 286 24.10 -54.78 10.58
N ASP A 287 22.93 -54.54 9.98
CA ASP A 287 21.60 -54.74 10.59
C ASP A 287 20.63 -55.38 9.59
N SER A 288 20.94 -56.62 9.19
CA SER A 288 20.09 -57.38 8.26
C SER A 288 18.66 -57.55 8.79
N VAL A 289 18.46 -57.76 10.09
CA VAL A 289 17.12 -57.99 10.65
C VAL A 289 16.27 -56.73 10.62
N GLY A 290 16.83 -55.57 10.95
CA GLY A 290 16.15 -54.29 10.83
C GLY A 290 15.89 -53.91 9.37
N TRP A 291 16.86 -54.17 8.49
CA TRP A 291 16.70 -53.97 7.05
C TRP A 291 15.50 -54.71 6.47
N HIS A 292 15.37 -56.02 6.75
CA HIS A 292 14.29 -56.84 6.18
C HIS A 292 12.89 -56.47 6.68
N LYS A 293 12.78 -55.74 7.80
CA LYS A 293 11.51 -55.20 8.32
C LYS A 293 11.15 -53.82 7.78
N ASP A 294 12.14 -53.08 7.28
CA ASP A 294 12.00 -51.71 6.80
C ASP A 294 11.68 -51.67 5.30
N LYS A 295 10.40 -51.94 4.97
CA LYS A 295 9.93 -51.97 3.57
C LYS A 295 10.16 -50.66 2.83
N LYS A 296 10.04 -49.52 3.52
CA LYS A 296 10.22 -48.20 2.93
C LYS A 296 11.68 -47.96 2.52
N ALA A 297 12.63 -48.38 3.36
CA ALA A 297 14.05 -48.32 3.02
C ALA A 297 14.41 -49.24 1.84
N GLN A 298 13.78 -50.42 1.75
CA GLN A 298 13.96 -51.34 0.62
C GLN A 298 13.43 -50.74 -0.69
N GLU A 299 12.23 -50.14 -0.66
CA GLU A 299 11.64 -49.47 -1.81
C GLU A 299 12.52 -48.30 -2.29
N GLN A 300 13.03 -47.49 -1.37
CA GLN A 300 13.96 -46.40 -1.70
C GLN A 300 15.26 -46.93 -2.32
N PHE A 301 15.88 -47.96 -1.76
CA PHE A 301 17.09 -48.57 -2.33
C PHE A 301 16.87 -49.08 -3.76
N MET A 302 15.77 -49.77 -4.01
CA MET A 302 15.42 -50.25 -5.36
C MET A 302 15.20 -49.10 -6.34
N ALA A 303 14.57 -48.01 -5.89
CA ALA A 303 14.35 -46.83 -6.72
C ALA A 303 15.67 -46.14 -7.12
N GLU A 304 16.59 -45.97 -6.17
CA GLU A 304 17.91 -45.35 -6.43
C GLU A 304 18.78 -46.25 -7.31
N GLN A 305 18.72 -47.58 -7.14
CA GLN A 305 19.40 -48.52 -8.04
C GLN A 305 18.87 -48.41 -9.48
N GLN A 306 17.55 -48.41 -9.65
CA GLN A 306 16.94 -48.24 -10.97
C GLN A 306 17.25 -46.87 -11.61
N MET A 307 17.48 -45.83 -10.79
CA MET A 307 17.93 -44.52 -11.28
C MET A 307 19.32 -44.60 -11.89
N LEU A 308 20.28 -45.21 -11.17
CA LEU A 308 21.65 -45.39 -11.66
C LEU A 308 21.71 -46.26 -12.90
N ASP A 309 20.99 -47.37 -12.92
CA ASP A 309 20.97 -48.28 -14.08
C ASP A 309 20.46 -47.57 -15.35
N LYS A 310 19.45 -46.70 -15.24
CA LYS A 310 18.93 -45.92 -16.38
C LYS A 310 19.86 -44.79 -16.80
N TYR A 311 20.57 -44.15 -15.87
CA TYR A 311 21.53 -43.10 -16.19
C TYR A 311 22.75 -43.69 -16.90
N GLU A 312 23.33 -44.76 -16.34
CA GLU A 312 24.49 -45.44 -16.92
C GLU A 312 24.14 -46.14 -18.25
N GLY A 313 22.91 -46.62 -18.41
CA GLY A 313 22.42 -47.20 -19.67
C GLY A 313 22.03 -46.19 -20.75
N SER A 314 22.02 -44.88 -20.45
CA SER A 314 21.69 -43.81 -21.43
C SER A 314 22.90 -43.00 -21.89
N GLN A 315 24.10 -43.32 -21.37
CA GLN A 315 25.42 -42.86 -21.84
C GLN A 315 25.94 -43.80 -22.95
#